data_AF-A0A4Y2C316-F1
#
_entry.id   AF-A0A4Y2C316-F1
#
_cell.length_a   1.000
_cell.length_b   1.000
_cell.length_c   1.000
_cell.angle_alpha   90.00
_cell.angle_beta   90.00
_cell.angle_gamma   90.00
#
_symmetry.space_group_name_H-M   'P 1'
#
loop_
_entity.id
_entity.type
_entity.pdbx_description
1 polymer ?
#
loop_
_entity_poly.entity_id
_entity_poly.type
_entity_poly.pdbx_seq_one_letter_code
_entity_poly.pdbx_strand_id
1 'polypeptide(L)'
;MFIVNLTARKNEPEDEACFQIIADTYEIWHRRLGHVNFEYLKAMLSKQMVRCLEKLEEEIEICDSCIKGKMTRQPNENSYSETTKDPSELLHIDLCGPMKIT
;
A
#
# COMPACT_ATOMS: atom_id res chain seq x y z
N MET A 1 1.99 19.52 10.26
CA MET A 1 3.07 20.38 9.73
C MET A 1 4.37 19.69 10.07
N PHE A 2 5.02 19.05 9.10
CA PHE A 2 6.30 18.36 9.34
C PHE A 2 7.43 19.32 8.96
N ILE A 3 8.22 19.74 9.93
CA ILE A 3 9.42 20.55 9.70
C ILE A 3 10.50 19.60 9.18
N VAL A 4 10.89 19.77 7.91
CA VAL A 4 12.04 19.06 7.34
C VAL A 4 13.26 19.93 7.56
N ASN A 5 14.15 19.52 8.48
CA ASN A 5 15.44 20.17 8.66
C ASN A 5 16.42 19.60 7.62
N LEU A 6 16.78 20.42 6.64
CA LEU A 6 17.60 20.05 5.49
C LEU A 6 19.06 20.45 5.74
N THR A 7 19.78 19.70 6.56
CA THR A 7 21.22 19.92 6.71
C THR A 7 21.97 19.20 5.59
N ALA A 8 22.70 19.94 4.77
CA ALA A 8 23.58 19.38 3.74
C ALA A 8 24.80 18.69 4.36
N ARG A 9 25.24 17.57 3.77
CA ARG A 9 26.53 16.96 4.09
C ARG A 9 27.63 17.91 3.64
N LYS A 10 28.29 18.59 4.57
CA LYS A 10 29.51 19.36 4.26
C LYS A 10 30.60 18.33 3.95
N ASN A 11 30.95 18.17 2.66
CA ASN A 11 32.15 17.51 2.09
C ASN A 11 31.88 16.53 0.92
N GLU A 12 30.99 16.84 -0.02
CA GLU A 12 30.90 16.15 -1.33
C GLU A 12 30.80 17.20 -2.46
N PRO A 13 31.27 16.90 -3.70
CA PRO A 13 31.19 17.82 -4.83
C PRO A 13 29.74 18.26 -5.06
N GLU A 14 29.52 19.50 -5.49
CA GLU A 14 28.20 20.17 -5.53
C GLU A 14 27.14 19.44 -6.38
N ASP A 15 27.56 18.48 -7.23
CA ASP A 15 26.70 17.63 -8.06
C ASP A 15 26.19 16.34 -7.36
N GLU A 16 26.70 16.02 -6.15
CA GLU A 16 26.34 14.82 -5.36
C GLU A 16 25.66 15.14 -4.02
N ALA A 17 25.57 16.42 -3.67
CA ALA A 17 25.06 16.83 -2.36
C ALA A 17 23.59 16.46 -2.18
N CYS A 18 23.33 15.63 -1.18
CA CYS A 18 21.99 15.27 -0.79
C CYS A 18 21.67 15.75 0.62
N PHE A 19 20.45 16.27 0.77
CA PHE A 19 19.95 16.72 2.06
C PHE A 19 19.49 15.49 2.85
N GLN A 20 20.33 15.06 3.79
CA GLN A 20 19.96 14.02 4.75
C GLN A 20 18.97 14.58 5.77
N ILE A 21 18.00 13.76 6.15
CA ILE A 21 16.97 14.13 7.11
C ILE A 21 17.34 13.46 8.43
N ILE A 22 17.33 14.25 9.50
CA ILE A 22 17.91 13.90 10.81
C ILE A 22 17.14 12.75 11.50
N ALA A 23 15.95 12.41 11.02
CA ALA A 23 15.14 11.29 11.49
C ALA A 23 14.67 10.47 10.29
N ASP A 24 15.29 9.31 10.09
CA ASP A 24 15.07 8.42 8.95
C ASP A 24 14.59 7.05 9.45
N THR A 25 13.27 6.89 9.52
CA THR A 25 12.62 5.60 9.84
C THR A 25 12.02 4.98 8.58
N TYR A 26 11.80 3.66 8.60
CA TYR A 26 11.07 2.97 7.53
C TYR A 26 9.69 3.58 7.29
N GLU A 27 9.01 4.04 8.33
CA GLU A 27 7.67 4.64 8.25
C GLU A 27 7.66 5.95 7.43
N ILE A 28 8.65 6.82 7.63
CA ILE A 28 8.74 8.10 6.92
C ILE A 28 8.94 7.87 5.42
N TRP A 29 9.88 6.99 5.07
CA TRP A 29 10.18 6.68 3.68
C TRP A 29 9.08 5.88 2.99
N HIS A 30 8.43 4.98 3.72
CA HIS A 30 7.22 4.31 3.29
C HIS A 30 6.15 5.31 2.84
N ARG A 31 5.87 6.34 3.65
CA ARG A 31 4.87 7.39 3.33
C ARG A 31 5.32 8.27 2.16
N ARG A 32 6.57 8.74 2.15
CA ARG A 32 7.11 9.62 1.08
C ARG A 32 7.10 8.96 -0.30
N LEU A 33 7.35 7.66 -0.37
CA LEU A 33 7.37 6.88 -1.60
C LEU A 33 5.98 6.36 -1.99
N GLY A 34 4.91 6.96 -1.47
CA GLY A 34 3.54 6.61 -1.84
C GLY A 34 3.10 5.27 -1.27
N HIS A 35 3.42 5.00 0.00
CA HIS A 35 3.04 3.76 0.69
C HIS A 35 3.62 2.50 0.04
N VAL A 36 4.88 2.55 -0.37
CA VAL A 36 5.59 1.42 -0.97
C VAL A 36 5.73 0.24 0.01
N ASN A 37 5.75 -0.99 -0.48
CA ASN A 37 5.92 -2.16 0.41
C ASN A 37 7.25 -2.06 1.21
N PHE A 38 7.21 -2.33 2.52
CA PHE A 38 8.40 -2.33 3.37
C PHE A 38 9.50 -3.30 2.89
N GLU A 39 9.14 -4.46 2.37
CA GLU A 39 10.12 -5.40 1.79
C GLU A 39 10.80 -4.83 0.54
N TYR A 40 10.05 -4.07 -0.26
CA TYR A 40 10.61 -3.38 -1.41
C TYR A 40 11.51 -2.21 -0.98
N LEU A 41 11.12 -1.48 0.07
CA LEU A 41 11.95 -0.43 0.66
C LEU A 41 13.27 -0.99 1.23
N LYS A 42 13.23 -2.14 1.91
CA LYS A 42 14.43 -2.89 2.34
C LYS A 42 15.30 -3.31 1.16
N ALA A 43 14.69 -3.78 0.07
CA ALA A 43 15.43 -4.18 -1.13
C ALA A 43 16.08 -2.97 -1.84
N MET A 44 15.42 -1.81 -1.85
CA MET A 44 15.99 -0.56 -2.38
C MET A 44 17.21 -0.11 -1.58
N LEU A 45 17.12 -0.20 -0.26
CA LEU A 45 18.21 0.08 0.67
C LEU A 45 19.40 -0.84 0.48
N SER A 46 19.16 -2.16 0.49
CA SER A 46 20.24 -3.16 0.37
C SER A 46 20.97 -3.09 -0.97
N LYS A 47 20.27 -2.66 -2.03
CA LYS A 47 20.83 -2.47 -3.37
C LYS A 47 21.34 -1.06 -3.63
N GLN A 48 21.33 -0.17 -2.63
CA GLN A 48 21.76 1.24 -2.77
C GLN A 48 21.09 1.95 -3.96
N MET A 49 19.82 1.65 -4.22
CA MET A 49 19.07 2.19 -5.36
C MET A 49 18.63 3.64 -5.17
N VAL A 50 18.67 4.12 -3.92
CA VAL A 50 18.31 5.48 -3.54
C VAL A 50 19.55 6.11 -2.93
N ARG A 51 19.98 7.24 -3.50
CA ARG A 51 21.08 8.02 -2.93
C ARG A 51 20.66 8.52 -1.54
N CYS A 52 21.62 8.69 -0.63
CA CYS A 52 21.45 9.33 0.69
C CYS A 52 20.41 8.71 1.64
N LEU A 53 19.94 7.49 1.31
CA LEU A 53 19.12 6.68 2.17
C LEU A 53 20.01 5.58 2.76
N GLU A 54 20.67 5.88 3.89
CA GLU A 54 21.59 4.97 4.55
C GLU A 54 21.03 4.58 5.91
N LYS A 55 20.92 3.27 6.19
CA LYS A 55 20.51 2.68 7.48
C LYS A 55 19.28 3.33 8.13
N LEU A 56 18.11 2.76 7.86
CA LEU A 56 16.89 3.06 8.63
C LEU A 56 16.85 2.22 9.91
N GLU A 57 16.38 2.81 11.00
CA GLU A 57 16.06 2.08 12.24
C GLU A 57 14.96 1.04 11.96
N GLU A 58 15.12 -0.18 12.47
CA GLU A 58 14.32 -1.36 12.09
C GLU A 58 12.84 -1.35 12.52
N GLU A 59 12.34 -0.25 13.09
CA GLU A 59 10.96 -0.18 13.55
C GLU A 59 10.01 -0.07 12.35
N ILE A 60 9.52 -1.23 11.93
CA ILE A 60 8.48 -1.37 10.90
C ILE A 60 7.15 -1.48 11.62
N GLU A 61 6.46 -0.35 11.70
CA GLU A 61 5.08 -0.33 12.16
C GLU A 61 4.10 -0.72 11.05
N ILE A 62 2.97 -1.28 11.47
CA ILE A 62 1.84 -1.57 10.59
C ILE A 62 1.24 -0.23 10.11
N CYS A 63 1.10 -0.07 8.80
CA CYS A 63 0.47 1.12 8.23
C CYS A 63 -1.04 0.93 8.04
N ASP A 64 -1.85 1.59 8.88
CA ASP A 64 -3.31 1.54 8.83
C ASP A 64 -3.91 1.92 7.46
N SER A 65 -3.37 2.95 6.81
CA SER A 65 -3.84 3.37 5.49
C SER A 65 -3.53 2.33 4.42
N CYS A 66 -2.40 1.62 4.54
CA CYS A 66 -2.08 0.51 3.66
C CYS A 66 -3.04 -0.66 3.85
N ILE A 67 -3.38 -1.01 5.10
CA ILE A 67 -4.36 -2.06 5.36
C ILE A 67 -5.68 -1.67 4.68
N LYS A 68 -6.22 -0.50 4.99
CA LYS A 68 -7.52 -0.08 4.44
C LYS A 68 -7.51 0.05 2.92
N GLY A 69 -6.39 0.47 2.32
CA GLY A 69 -6.27 0.71 0.88
C GLY A 69 -5.86 -0.51 0.05
N LYS A 70 -5.15 -1.48 0.64
CA LYS A 70 -4.61 -2.66 -0.08
C LYS A 70 -5.22 -3.98 0.37
N MET A 71 -5.99 -4.01 1.45
CA MET A 71 -6.69 -5.22 1.88
C MET A 71 -7.68 -5.63 0.80
N THR A 72 -7.45 -6.81 0.24
CA THR A 72 -8.40 -7.47 -0.64
C THR A 72 -9.55 -8.02 0.18
N ARG A 73 -10.75 -8.08 -0.41
CA ARG A 73 -11.84 -8.84 0.20
C ARG A 73 -11.40 -10.29 0.33
N GLN A 74 -11.62 -10.88 1.50
CA GLN A 74 -11.49 -12.31 1.64
C GLN A 74 -12.45 -12.98 0.66
N PRO A 75 -12.09 -14.16 0.11
CA PRO A 75 -13.05 -14.98 -0.58
C PRO A 75 -14.25 -15.16 0.34
N ASN A 76 -15.45 -14.93 -0.19
CA ASN A 76 -16.62 -15.39 0.52
C ASN A 76 -16.50 -16.92 0.62
N GLU A 77 -16.86 -17.48 1.77
CA GLU A 77 -17.19 -18.90 1.80
C GLU A 77 -18.19 -19.15 0.66
N ASN A 78 -18.08 -20.29 -0.02
CA ASN A 78 -19.06 -20.66 -1.03
C ASN A 78 -20.43 -20.55 -0.35
N SER A 79 -21.15 -19.45 -0.64
CA SER A 79 -22.58 -19.40 -0.43
C SER A 79 -23.06 -20.56 -1.25
N TYR A 80 -23.54 -21.63 -0.61
CA TYR A 80 -24.19 -22.73 -1.29
C TYR A 80 -25.20 -22.08 -2.23
N SER A 81 -24.87 -21.98 -3.51
CA SER A 81 -25.88 -21.73 -4.51
C SER A 81 -26.74 -22.97 -4.39
N GLU A 82 -28.00 -22.81 -4.00
CA GLU A 82 -28.92 -23.92 -4.08
C GLU A 82 -28.86 -24.41 -5.53
N THR A 83 -28.42 -25.66 -5.67
CA THR A 83 -28.24 -26.33 -6.94
C THR A 83 -29.09 -27.58 -6.88
N THR A 84 -29.66 -27.92 -8.01
CA THR A 84 -30.56 -29.05 -8.11
C THR A 84 -30.02 -30.09 -9.07
N LYS A 85 -30.46 -31.34 -8.89
CA LYS A 85 -29.97 -32.47 -9.68
C LYS A 85 -30.85 -32.70 -10.90
N ASP A 86 -32.14 -32.43 -10.76
CA ASP A 86 -33.13 -32.65 -11.79
C ASP A 86 -33.69 -31.32 -12.34
N PRO A 87 -34.18 -31.33 -13.60
CA PRO A 87 -34.78 -30.14 -14.19
C PRO A 87 -35.99 -29.64 -13.39
N SER A 88 -36.10 -28.32 -13.23
CA SER A 88 -37.23 -27.62 -12.60
C SER A 88 -37.38 -27.77 -11.07
N GLU A 89 -36.42 -28.38 -10.38
CA GLU A 89 -36.41 -28.45 -8.91
C GLU A 89 -36.17 -27.08 -8.23
N LEU A 90 -35.53 -26.14 -8.93
CA LEU A 90 -35.27 -24.78 -8.42
C LEU A 90 -35.47 -23.73 -9.52
N LEU A 91 -36.28 -22.72 -9.18
CA LEU A 91 -36.61 -21.60 -10.05
C LEU A 91 -36.24 -20.29 -9.36
N HIS A 92 -35.27 -19.57 -9.93
CA HIS A 92 -34.93 -18.22 -9.49
C HIS A 92 -35.72 -17.21 -10.32
N ILE A 93 -36.57 -16.42 -9.68
CA ILE A 93 -37.32 -15.34 -10.32
C ILE A 93 -36.87 -14.04 -9.66
N ASP A 94 -36.45 -13.08 -10.48
CA ASP A 94 -36.12 -11.74 -10.03
C ASP A 94 -37.11 -10.72 -10.62
N LEU A 95 -37.42 -9.68 -9.85
CA LEU A 95 -38.26 -8.58 -10.29
C LEU A 95 -37.35 -7.46 -10.79
N CYS A 96 -37.51 -7.12 -12.07
CA CYS A 96 -36.84 -5.95 -12.60
C CYS A 96 -37.52 -4.67 -12.09
N GLY A 97 -36.69 -3.70 -11.66
CA GLY A 97 -37.11 -2.42 -11.10
C GLY A 97 -37.90 -1.52 -12.06
N PRO A 98 -38.36 -0.34 -11.57
CA PRO A 98 -39.48 0.41 -12.15
C PRO A 98 -39.28 0.68 -13.63
N MET A 99 -40.16 0.09 -14.44
CA MET A 99 -40.16 0.31 -15.88
C MET A 99 -40.82 1.65 -16.17
N LYS A 100 -40.26 2.37 -17.14
CA LYS A 100 -40.86 3.60 -17.64
C LYS A 100 -42.23 3.27 -18.23
N ILE A 101 -43.28 3.87 -17.69
CA ILE A 101 -44.60 3.85 -18.31
C ILE A 101 -44.54 4.91 -19.41
N THR A 102 -44.55 4.47 -20.66
CA THR A 102 -44.57 5.35 -21.84
C THR A 102 -45.95 5.92 -22.06
#